data_AF-A0A2D8UMP4-F1
#
_entry.id   AF-A0A2D8UMP4-F1
#
_cell.length_a   1.000
_cell.length_b   1.000
_cell.length_c   1.000
_cell.angle_alpha   90.00
_cell.angle_beta   90.00
_cell.angle_gamma   90.00
#
_symmetry.space_group_name_H-M   'P 1'
#
loop_
_entity.id
_entity.type
_entity.pdbx_description
1 polymer ?
#
loop_
_entity_poly.entity_id
_entity_poly.type
_entity_poly.pdbx_seq_one_letter_code
_entity_poly.pdbx_strand_id
1 'polypeptide(L)'
;MKKILINIVIAATLIACSDDDIKRYPPPTTGGGGNEVGTAQIWVTSGDESRLLSAQDNLSIIDNKETSYPSITINETEQMQEIEGFGAALTGSSA
;
A
#
# COMPACT_ATOMS: atom_id res chain seq x y z
N MET A 1 -35.08 -30.58 -21.42
CA MET A 1 -34.49 -29.39 -22.08
C MET A 1 -34.46 -28.15 -21.18
N LYS A 2 -35.58 -27.74 -20.55
CA LYS A 2 -35.65 -26.56 -19.65
C LYS A 2 -34.72 -26.63 -18.42
N LYS A 3 -34.53 -27.82 -17.83
CA LYS A 3 -33.59 -28.07 -16.72
C LYS A 3 -32.11 -27.99 -17.12
N ILE A 4 -31.79 -28.36 -18.38
CA ILE A 4 -30.44 -28.29 -18.94
C ILE A 4 -30.05 -26.83 -19.21
N LEU A 5 -31.00 -26.03 -19.71
CA LEU A 5 -30.82 -24.58 -19.90
C LEU A 5 -30.58 -23.84 -18.58
N ILE A 6 -31.28 -24.21 -17.49
CA ILE A 6 -31.09 -23.63 -16.15
C ILE A 6 -29.69 -23.92 -15.58
N ASN A 7 -29.18 -25.14 -15.75
CA ASN A 7 -27.85 -25.50 -15.23
C ASN A 7 -26.70 -24.79 -15.97
N ILE A 8 -26.87 -24.51 -17.27
CA ILE A 8 -25.88 -23.77 -18.06
C ILE A 8 -25.80 -22.31 -17.62
N VAL A 9 -26.93 -21.68 -17.28
CA VAL A 9 -26.96 -20.28 -16.81
C VAL A 9 -26.29 -20.15 -15.43
N ILE A 10 -26.51 -21.11 -14.52
CA ILE A 10 -25.88 -21.12 -13.19
C ILE A 10 -24.36 -21.34 -13.29
N ALA A 11 -23.91 -22.18 -14.22
CA ALA A 11 -22.48 -22.38 -14.47
C ALA A 11 -21.82 -21.12 -15.07
N ALA A 12 -22.51 -20.38 -15.92
CA ALA A 12 -22.01 -19.15 -16.52
C ALA A 12 -21.81 -18.01 -15.49
N THR A 13 -22.61 -17.96 -14.42
CA THR A 13 -22.49 -16.93 -13.37
C THR A 13 -21.27 -17.12 -12.45
N LEU A 14 -20.63 -18.30 -12.46
CA LEU A 14 -19.45 -18.58 -11.62
C LEU A 14 -18.12 -18.20 -12.30
N ILE A 15 -18.13 -17.85 -13.59
CA ILE A 15 -16.92 -17.52 -14.37
C ILE A 15 -16.66 -15.99 -14.38
N ALA A 16 -17.59 -15.18 -13.88
CA ALA A 16 -17.51 -13.72 -13.91
C ALA A 16 -16.73 -13.09 -12.74
N CYS A 17 -16.18 -13.90 -11.82
CA CYS A 17 -15.25 -13.41 -10.81
C CYS A 17 -13.83 -13.46 -11.40
N SER A 18 -13.46 -12.45 -12.18
CA SER A 18 -12.06 -12.22 -12.52
C SER A 18 -11.43 -11.51 -11.31
N ASP A 19 -10.65 -12.24 -10.51
CA ASP A 19 -9.75 -11.60 -9.55
C ASP A 19 -8.79 -10.72 -10.34
N ASP A 20 -8.95 -9.40 -10.25
CA ASP A 20 -7.90 -8.49 -10.69
C ASP A 20 -6.70 -8.76 -9.78
N ASP A 21 -5.63 -9.33 -10.35
CA ASP A 21 -4.38 -9.59 -9.65
C ASP A 21 -3.81 -8.25 -9.12
N ILE A 22 -4.10 -7.95 -7.86
CA ILE A 22 -3.46 -6.84 -7.15
C ILE A 22 -1.97 -7.12 -7.17
N LYS A 23 -1.22 -6.31 -7.92
CA LYS A 23 0.25 -6.40 -8.00
C LYS A 23 0.84 -6.17 -6.60
N ARG A 24 1.17 -7.26 -5.91
CA ARG A 24 1.92 -7.23 -4.65
C ARG A 24 3.40 -7.28 -4.99
N TYR A 25 4.10 -6.19 -4.73
CA TYR A 25 5.55 -6.14 -4.84
C TYR A 25 6.15 -6.61 -3.52
N PRO A 26 7.07 -7.59 -3.51
CA PRO A 26 7.79 -7.92 -2.30
C PRO A 26 8.58 -6.68 -1.84
N PRO A 27 8.76 -6.50 -0.52
CA PRO A 27 9.58 -5.41 -0.02
C PRO A 27 10.97 -5.46 -0.68
N PRO A 28 11.55 -4.30 -1.03
CA PRO A 28 12.88 -4.24 -1.63
C PRO A 28 13.89 -5.03 -0.80
N THR A 29 14.63 -5.93 -1.44
CA THR A 29 15.82 -6.51 -0.80
C THR A 29 16.90 -5.44 -0.81
N THR A 30 17.51 -5.14 0.34
CA THR A 30 18.69 -4.27 0.39
C THR A 30 19.81 -4.91 -0.43
N GLY A 31 20.37 -4.17 -1.39
CA GLY A 31 21.29 -4.69 -2.41
C GLY A 31 22.69 -5.07 -1.91
N GLY A 32 22.96 -4.97 -0.60
CA GLY A 32 24.25 -5.32 -0.01
C GLY A 32 24.28 -5.16 1.51
N GLY A 33 25.40 -5.53 2.12
CA GLY A 33 25.64 -5.38 3.56
C GLY A 33 25.67 -3.92 4.03
N GLY A 34 25.49 -3.72 5.34
CA GLY A 34 25.50 -2.41 6.00
C GLY A 34 25.02 -2.55 7.45
N ASN A 35 25.18 -1.50 8.24
CA ASN A 35 24.70 -1.45 9.62
C ASN A 35 23.33 -0.78 9.70
N GLU A 36 22.49 -1.23 10.63
CA GLU A 36 21.26 -0.53 10.96
C GLU A 36 21.59 0.80 11.65
N VAL A 37 21.10 1.90 11.09
CA VAL A 37 21.28 3.26 11.62
C VAL A 37 19.98 3.89 12.10
N GLY A 38 18.86 3.19 11.94
CA GLY A 38 17.55 3.62 12.40
C GLY A 38 16.44 2.67 11.98
N THR A 39 15.21 2.99 12.36
CA THR A 39 14.00 2.26 11.96
C THR A 39 12.91 3.21 11.50
N ALA A 40 12.14 2.79 10.51
CA ALA A 40 10.99 3.51 9.97
C ALA A 40 9.69 2.78 10.31
N GLN A 41 8.70 3.53 10.79
CA GLN A 41 7.34 3.03 10.97
C GLN A 41 6.54 3.26 9.69
N ILE A 42 5.75 2.26 9.29
CA ILE A 42 5.03 2.27 8.02
C ILE A 42 3.53 2.10 8.28
N TRP A 43 2.73 2.98 7.68
CA TRP A 43 1.27 2.96 7.72
C TRP A 43 0.73 2.92 6.29
N VAL A 44 -0.18 1.98 6.00
CA VAL A 44 -0.70 1.77 4.64
C VAL A 44 -2.22 1.84 4.61
N THR A 45 -2.75 2.62 3.67
CA THR A 45 -4.12 2.56 3.20
C THR A 45 -4.10 2.15 1.73
N SER A 46 -4.98 1.24 1.31
CA SER A 46 -5.06 0.74 -0.07
C SER A 46 -6.40 1.10 -0.70
N GLY A 47 -6.40 1.41 -2.01
CA GLY A 47 -7.60 1.89 -2.71
C GLY A 47 -8.70 0.85 -2.87
N ASP A 48 -8.36 -0.43 -2.67
CA ASP A 48 -9.30 -1.56 -2.57
C ASP A 48 -9.81 -1.79 -1.14
N GLU A 49 -9.49 -0.89 -0.20
CA GLU A 49 -9.87 -0.92 1.22
C GLU A 49 -9.36 -2.15 2.01
N SER A 50 -8.54 -3.01 1.39
CA SER A 50 -7.95 -4.19 2.05
C SER A 50 -7.04 -3.84 3.23
N ARG A 51 -6.53 -2.60 3.24
CA ARG A 51 -5.78 -1.99 4.34
C ARG A 51 -6.32 -0.58 4.57
N LEU A 52 -6.67 -0.29 5.83
CA LEU A 52 -7.18 1.02 6.26
C LEU A 52 -6.34 1.49 7.44
N LEU A 53 -5.43 2.45 7.19
CA LEU A 53 -4.48 2.96 8.18
C LEU A 53 -3.81 1.82 8.97
N SER A 54 -3.37 0.79 8.24
CA SER A 54 -2.81 -0.42 8.85
C SER A 54 -1.33 -0.21 9.11
N ALA A 55 -0.90 -0.35 10.37
CA ALA A 55 0.51 -0.49 10.71
C ALA A 55 1.12 -1.71 10.00
N GLN A 56 2.36 -1.57 9.55
CA GLN A 56 3.18 -2.67 9.02
C GLN A 56 4.37 -2.91 9.94
N ASP A 57 5.13 -3.96 9.67
CA ASP A 57 6.40 -4.20 10.34
C ASP A 57 7.34 -3.00 10.13
N ASN A 58 8.07 -2.65 11.19
CA ASN A 58 9.08 -1.60 11.12
C ASN A 58 10.17 -1.99 10.12
N LEU A 59 10.61 -1.02 9.32
CA LEU A 59 11.67 -1.22 8.34
C LEU A 59 12.99 -0.67 8.88
N SER A 60 14.02 -1.51 8.95
CA SER A 60 15.38 -1.07 9.28
C SER A 60 15.94 -0.15 8.18
N ILE A 61 16.51 0.96 8.60
CA ILE A 61 17.26 1.89 7.74
C ILE A 61 18.72 1.48 7.80
N ILE A 62 19.29 1.14 6.65
CA ILE A 62 20.67 0.65 6.52
C ILE A 62 21.54 1.76 5.93
N ASP A 63 22.78 1.89 6.40
CA ASP A 63 23.80 2.81 5.84
C ASP A 63 24.38 2.34 4.49
N ASN A 64 23.53 1.80 3.61
CA ASN A 64 23.90 1.33 2.29
C ASN A 64 22.99 1.94 1.23
N LYS A 65 23.59 2.53 0.19
CA LYS A 65 22.89 3.18 -0.93
C LYS A 65 22.70 2.27 -2.14
N GLU A 66 23.28 1.07 -2.14
CA GLU A 66 23.19 0.10 -3.23
C GLU A 66 21.77 -0.47 -3.35
N THR A 67 21.12 -0.21 -4.48
CA THR A 67 19.78 -0.71 -4.77
C THR A 67 19.57 -0.89 -6.26
N SER A 68 18.78 -1.90 -6.63
CA SER A 68 18.27 -2.09 -8.01
C SER A 68 16.86 -1.53 -8.20
N TYR A 69 16.26 -1.00 -7.14
CA TYR A 69 14.93 -0.39 -7.14
C TYR A 69 15.01 1.11 -7.45
N PRO A 70 13.92 1.72 -7.93
CA PRO A 70 13.81 3.17 -8.00
C PRO A 70 14.11 3.81 -6.64
N SER A 71 14.93 4.86 -6.65
CA SER A 71 15.35 5.57 -5.44
C SER A 71 14.76 6.98 -5.38
N ILE A 72 14.45 7.43 -4.16
CA ILE A 72 14.05 8.80 -3.85
C ILE A 72 15.11 9.38 -2.92
N THR A 73 15.65 10.55 -3.27
CA THR A 73 16.66 11.25 -2.48
C THR A 73 16.04 12.47 -1.83
N ILE A 74 16.18 12.60 -0.51
CA ILE A 74 15.72 13.77 0.24
C ILE A 74 16.85 14.80 0.26
N ASN A 75 16.55 16.04 -0.14
CA ASN A 75 17.49 17.17 -0.03
C ASN A 75 17.12 18.06 1.15
N GLU A 76 17.80 17.89 2.28
CA GLU A 76 17.51 18.65 3.52
C GLU A 76 17.99 20.11 3.49
N THR A 77 18.75 20.53 2.46
CA THR A 77 19.19 21.92 2.34
C THR A 77 18.14 22.84 1.72
N GLU A 78 17.12 22.25 1.09
CA GLU A 78 16.03 22.97 0.45
C GLU A 78 14.81 22.96 1.39
N GLN A 79 14.49 24.11 1.97
CA GLN A 79 13.37 24.25 2.89
C GLN A 79 12.16 24.83 2.17
N MET A 80 11.00 24.24 2.48
CA MET A 80 9.70 24.64 1.94
C MET A 80 8.84 25.26 3.06
N GLN A 81 7.53 25.30 2.89
CA GLN A 81 6.62 25.79 3.92
C GLN A 81 6.61 24.90 5.17
N GLU A 82 6.44 25.53 6.33
CA GLU A 82 6.16 24.81 7.57
C GLU A 82 4.69 24.33 7.59
N ILE A 83 4.46 23.18 8.23
CA ILE A 83 3.13 22.59 8.37
C ILE A 83 2.60 22.90 9.77
N GLU A 84 1.48 23.63 9.85
CA GLU A 84 0.79 23.90 11.13
C GLU A 84 0.09 22.64 11.66
N GLY A 85 -0.67 21.93 10.80
CA GLY A 85 -1.35 20.71 11.18
C GLY A 85 -2.36 20.18 10.17
N PHE A 86 -3.05 19.11 10.55
CA PHE A 86 -4.12 18.45 9.80
C PHE A 86 -5.34 18.26 10.71
N GLY A 87 -6.55 18.31 10.18
CA GLY A 87 -7.78 18.16 10.98
C GLY A 87 -9.04 17.95 10.15
N ALA A 88 -10.19 17.98 10.82
CA ALA A 88 -11.52 17.87 10.22
C ALA A 88 -12.47 18.91 10.83
N ALA A 89 -13.54 19.25 10.13
CA ALA A 89 -14.55 20.17 10.62
C ALA A 89 -15.53 19.47 11.56
N LEU A 90 -15.82 20.07 12.71
CA LEU A 90 -16.91 19.68 13.60
C LEU A 90 -18.17 20.47 13.21
N THR A 91 -19.13 19.83 12.54
CA THR A 91 -20.37 20.48 12.08
C THR A 91 -21.59 19.83 12.72
N GLY A 92 -22.75 20.50 12.64
CA GLY A 92 -23.99 19.99 13.23
C GLY A 92 -24.48 18.65 12.64
N SER A 93 -23.95 18.22 11.49
CA SER A 93 -24.29 16.95 10.83
C SER A 93 -23.21 15.86 10.98
N SER A 94 -22.10 16.15 11.65
CA SER A 94 -20.97 15.22 11.82
C SER A 94 -20.92 14.56 13.21
N ALA A 95 -21.93 14.80 14.06
CA ALA A 95 -22.07 14.26 15.41
C ALA A 95 -23.18 13.21 15.49
#